data_AF-A0ABD3FJJ8-F1
#
_entry.id   AF-A0ABD3FJJ8-F1
#
_cell.length_a   1.000
_cell.length_b   1.000
_cell.length_c   1.000
_cell.angle_alpha   90.00
_cell.angle_beta   90.00
_cell.angle_gamma   90.00
#
_symmetry.space_group_name_H-M   'P 1'
#
loop_
_entity.id
_entity.type
_entity.pdbx_description
1 polymer ?
#
loop_
_entity_poly.entity_id
_entity_poly.type
_entity_poly.pdbx_seq_one_letter_code
_entity_poly.pdbx_strand_id
1 'polypeptide(L)'
;MNATSPLSSITLALSDKAAANLPHVVPLISSFLDCSLNIPLHQACATGSLALLDRIWFHSQLPRREDWRWCPAASLQTNRHYKRWQFSQSLIQAIRRRDLALVDWIFRHFTCCVSDVEVVEKAASTGQLEILKFLLEKNSGHRGRVRGRDCKR
;
A
#
# COMPACT_ATOMS: atom_id res chain seq x y z
N MET A 1 -20.93 1.92 1.13
CA MET A 1 -20.32 1.44 2.39
C MET A 1 -19.97 -0.02 2.16
N ASN A 2 -18.78 -0.32 1.65
CA ASN A 2 -18.42 -1.71 1.37
C ASN A 2 -17.62 -2.21 2.57
N ALA A 3 -18.26 -3.07 3.36
CA ALA A 3 -17.60 -3.84 4.40
C ALA A 3 -16.45 -4.62 3.75
N THR A 4 -15.26 -4.53 4.35
CA THR A 4 -14.12 -5.39 4.01
C THR A 4 -14.59 -6.83 4.05
N SER A 5 -14.48 -7.52 2.91
CA SER A 5 -14.73 -8.95 2.84
C SER A 5 -13.87 -9.64 3.89
N PRO A 6 -14.46 -10.43 4.82
CA PRO A 6 -13.69 -11.13 5.84
C PRO A 6 -12.67 -12.05 5.19
N LEU A 7 -11.56 -12.33 5.88
CA LEU A 7 -10.58 -13.30 5.40
C LEU A 7 -11.31 -14.63 5.13
N SER A 8 -11.24 -15.14 3.90
CA SER A 8 -11.98 -16.35 3.50
C SER A 8 -11.68 -17.54 4.40
N SER A 9 -10.46 -17.64 4.93
CA SER A 9 -10.06 -18.66 5.90
C SER A 9 -10.81 -18.55 7.24
N ILE A 10 -11.14 -17.33 7.68
CA ILE A 10 -11.92 -17.08 8.90
C ILE A 10 -13.40 -17.35 8.66
N THR A 11 -13.93 -16.95 7.50
CA THR A 11 -15.31 -17.30 7.11
C THR A 11 -15.50 -18.81 7.09
N LEU A 12 -14.52 -19.53 6.53
CA LEU A 12 -14.54 -20.99 6.46
C LEU A 12 -14.38 -21.65 7.85
N ALA A 13 -13.44 -21.17 8.68
CA ALA A 13 -13.21 -21.72 10.02
C ALA A 13 -14.36 -21.43 11.00
N LEU A 14 -15.03 -20.28 10.85
CA LEU A 14 -16.16 -19.88 11.70
C LEU A 14 -17.51 -20.42 11.21
N SER A 15 -17.62 -20.82 9.93
CA SER A 15 -18.83 -21.50 9.43
C SER A 15 -19.04 -22.89 10.02
N ASP A 16 -17.97 -23.54 10.49
CA ASP A 16 -18.00 -24.90 11.06
C ASP A 16 -18.27 -24.92 12.57
N LYS A 17 -18.27 -23.75 13.23
CA LYS A 17 -18.44 -23.59 14.68
C LYS A 17 -19.71 -22.78 14.98
N ALA A 18 -20.16 -22.80 16.24
CA ALA A 18 -21.34 -22.11 16.76
C ALA A 18 -21.41 -20.57 16.50
N ALA A 19 -20.40 -19.98 15.87
CA ALA A 19 -20.38 -18.60 15.39
C ALA A 19 -21.40 -18.30 14.28
N ALA A 20 -21.98 -19.33 13.64
CA ALA A 20 -23.14 -19.16 12.75
C ALA A 20 -24.33 -18.44 13.45
N ASN A 21 -24.45 -18.56 14.77
CA ASN A 21 -25.48 -17.88 15.58
C ASN A 21 -25.10 -16.44 15.98
N LEU A 22 -23.90 -15.97 15.64
CA LEU A 22 -23.38 -14.64 16.00
C LEU A 22 -22.74 -13.97 14.77
N PRO A 23 -23.53 -13.58 13.76
CA PRO A 23 -23.01 -13.06 12.48
C PRO A 23 -22.21 -11.76 12.63
N HIS A 24 -22.44 -10.99 13.71
CA HIS A 24 -21.69 -9.77 14.01
C HIS A 24 -20.28 -10.02 14.57
N VAL A 25 -19.99 -11.24 15.04
CA VAL A 25 -18.67 -11.60 15.60
C VAL A 25 -17.66 -11.94 14.51
N VAL A 26 -18.10 -12.44 13.36
CA VAL A 26 -17.22 -12.78 12.22
C VAL A 26 -16.45 -11.55 11.71
N PRO A 27 -17.09 -10.38 11.47
CA PRO A 27 -16.37 -9.16 11.13
C PRO A 27 -15.41 -8.68 12.22
N LEU A 28 -15.78 -8.82 13.50
CA LEU A 28 -14.91 -8.43 14.63
C LEU A 28 -13.66 -9.30 14.71
N ILE A 29 -13.82 -10.62 14.67
CA ILE A 29 -12.69 -11.57 14.67
C ILE A 29 -11.84 -11.38 13.41
N SER A 30 -12.45 -11.20 12.24
CA SER A 30 -11.70 -10.89 11.02
C SER A 30 -10.89 -9.61 11.19
N SER A 31 -11.50 -8.53 11.69
CA SER A 31 -10.79 -7.26 11.91
C SER A 31 -9.68 -7.36 12.97
N PHE A 32 -9.85 -8.21 13.98
CA PHE A 32 -8.85 -8.44 15.01
C PHE A 32 -7.67 -9.26 14.49
N LEU A 33 -7.94 -10.28 13.67
CA LEU A 33 -6.92 -11.12 13.04
C LEU A 33 -6.28 -10.45 11.81
N ASP A 34 -6.86 -9.35 11.30
CA ASP A 34 -6.30 -8.52 10.24
C ASP A 34 -5.07 -7.74 10.71
N CYS A 35 -3.97 -8.47 10.91
CA CYS A 35 -2.65 -7.92 11.24
C CYS A 35 -2.03 -7.15 10.06
N SER A 36 -2.69 -7.07 8.90
CA SER A 36 -2.22 -6.33 7.73
C SER A 36 -1.93 -4.85 8.05
N LEU A 37 -2.60 -4.28 9.05
CA LEU A 37 -2.41 -2.88 9.46
C LEU A 37 -1.07 -2.63 10.17
N ASN A 38 -0.49 -3.68 10.74
CA ASN A 38 0.80 -3.66 11.42
C ASN A 38 1.97 -3.89 10.46
N ILE A 39 1.69 -4.30 9.21
CA ILE A 39 2.71 -4.55 8.20
C ILE A 39 2.98 -3.23 7.45
N PRO A 40 4.20 -2.68 7.50
CA PRO A 40 4.60 -1.59 6.63
C PRO A 40 4.43 -1.98 5.15
N LEU A 41 3.85 -1.08 4.35
CA LEU A 41 3.57 -1.31 2.93
C LEU A 41 4.79 -1.83 2.12
N HIS A 42 5.99 -1.26 2.28
CA HIS A 42 7.18 -1.76 1.59
C HIS A 42 7.55 -3.20 1.95
N GLN A 43 7.28 -3.67 3.18
CA GLN A 43 7.47 -5.08 3.55
C GLN A 43 6.45 -5.96 2.85
N ALA A 44 5.19 -5.50 2.77
CA ALA A 44 4.17 -6.18 2.00
C ALA A 44 4.52 -6.28 0.50
N CYS A 45 5.18 -5.26 -0.08
CA CYS A 45 5.67 -5.30 -1.46
C CYS A 45 6.65 -6.46 -1.72
N ALA A 46 7.37 -6.93 -0.68
CA ALA A 46 8.25 -8.09 -0.82
C ALA A 46 7.48 -9.38 -1.14
N THR A 47 6.18 -9.45 -0.88
CA THR A 47 5.33 -10.60 -1.24
C THR A 47 4.88 -10.57 -2.71
N GLY A 48 4.80 -9.39 -3.32
CA GLY A 48 4.23 -9.17 -4.66
C GLY A 48 2.70 -9.32 -4.72
N SER A 49 2.02 -9.51 -3.59
CA SER A 49 0.56 -9.66 -3.57
C SER A 49 -0.15 -8.30 -3.65
N LEU A 50 -0.65 -7.94 -4.83
CA LEU A 50 -1.43 -6.71 -5.01
C LEU A 50 -2.69 -6.69 -4.16
N ALA A 51 -3.37 -7.83 -3.98
CA ALA A 51 -4.57 -7.92 -3.13
C ALA A 51 -4.26 -7.56 -1.66
N LEU A 52 -3.10 -7.97 -1.15
CA LEU A 52 -2.66 -7.61 0.19
C LEU A 52 -2.31 -6.11 0.28
N LEU A 53 -1.70 -5.55 -0.77
CA LEU A 53 -1.39 -4.13 -0.83
C LEU A 53 -2.66 -3.26 -0.93
N ASP A 54 -3.63 -3.65 -1.75
CA ASP A 54 -4.95 -3.01 -1.84
C ASP A 54 -5.64 -3.02 -0.48
N ARG A 55 -5.57 -4.14 0.25
CA ARG A 55 -6.13 -4.25 1.60
C ARG A 55 -5.45 -3.27 2.56
N ILE A 56 -4.12 -3.29 2.65
CA ILE A 56 -3.36 -2.37 3.53
C ILE A 56 -3.68 -0.92 3.17
N TRP A 57 -3.73 -0.61 1.87
CA TRP A 57 -4.01 0.73 1.38
C TRP A 57 -5.43 1.18 1.71
N PHE A 58 -6.44 0.35 1.42
CA PHE A 58 -7.84 0.62 1.74
C PHE A 58 -8.00 0.95 3.21
N HIS A 59 -7.44 0.13 4.09
CA HIS A 59 -7.53 0.38 5.51
C HIS A 59 -6.80 1.67 5.91
N SER A 60 -5.64 1.99 5.29
CA SER A 60 -4.91 3.23 5.60
C SER A 60 -5.77 4.50 5.42
N GLN A 61 -6.79 4.45 4.56
CA GLN A 61 -7.70 5.55 4.28
C GLN A 61 -8.86 5.65 5.28
N LEU A 62 -9.10 4.63 6.10
CA LEU A 62 -10.18 4.65 7.06
C LEU A 62 -9.89 5.66 8.20
N PRO A 63 -10.93 6.28 8.78
CA PRO A 63 -10.77 7.14 9.94
C PRO A 63 -10.07 6.40 11.10
N ARG A 64 -9.18 7.09 11.80
CA ARG A 64 -8.50 6.50 12.97
C ARG A 64 -9.54 6.09 14.02
N ARG A 65 -9.56 4.80 14.33
CA ARG A 65 -10.09 4.33 15.62
C ARG A 65 -9.05 4.65 16.69
N GLU A 66 -9.49 4.87 17.93
CA GLU A 66 -8.61 5.20 19.06
C GLU A 66 -7.53 4.13 19.28
N ASP A 67 -7.88 2.89 18.97
CA ASP A 67 -7.06 1.68 19.01
C ASP A 67 -5.92 1.69 17.97
N TRP A 68 -6.04 2.53 16.93
CA TRP A 68 -5.13 2.59 15.79
C TRP A 68 -4.18 3.80 15.84
N ARG A 69 -3.80 4.25 17.04
CA ARG A 69 -2.86 5.37 17.17
C ARG A 69 -1.45 5.06 16.65
N TRP A 70 -1.04 3.78 16.63
CA TRP A 70 0.35 3.40 16.37
C TRP A 70 0.61 2.47 15.20
N CYS A 71 -0.36 2.10 14.35
CA CYS A 71 -0.06 1.18 13.25
C CYS A 71 0.48 1.89 11.98
N PRO A 72 1.46 1.30 11.28
CA PRO A 72 2.09 1.82 10.06
C PRO A 72 1.12 2.36 9.01
N ALA A 73 0.02 1.65 8.76
CA ALA A 73 -0.94 2.05 7.74
C ALA A 73 -1.66 3.38 8.07
N ALA A 74 -2.02 3.66 9.33
CA ALA A 74 -2.59 4.98 9.69
C ALA A 74 -1.55 6.11 9.54
N SER A 75 -0.27 5.80 9.77
CA SER A 75 0.82 6.76 9.61
C SER A 75 1.09 7.13 8.15
N LEU A 76 0.70 6.29 7.17
CA LEU A 76 0.84 6.58 5.74
C LEU A 76 0.08 7.84 5.32
N GLN A 77 -1.12 8.06 5.86
CA GLN A 77 -1.93 9.21 5.47
C GLN A 77 -1.61 10.46 6.28
N THR A 78 -1.12 10.32 7.51
CA THR A 78 -0.88 11.46 8.41
C THR A 78 0.53 12.04 8.31
N ASN A 79 1.55 11.21 8.06
CA ASN A 79 2.95 11.64 8.08
C ASN A 79 3.55 11.67 6.67
N ARG A 80 3.77 12.89 6.14
CA ARG A 80 4.33 13.10 4.79
C ARG A 80 5.73 12.50 4.60
N HIS A 81 6.57 12.53 5.63
CA HIS A 81 7.95 12.02 5.56
C HIS A 81 7.93 10.50 5.54
N TYR A 82 7.11 9.90 6.40
CA TYR A 82 6.88 8.45 6.39
C TYR A 82 6.27 7.99 5.05
N LYS A 83 5.31 8.72 4.50
CA LYS A 83 4.70 8.42 3.19
C LYS A 83 5.73 8.42 2.06
N ARG A 84 6.59 9.44 1.99
CA ARG A 84 7.68 9.53 1.00
C ARG A 84 8.69 8.40 1.17
N TRP A 85 9.11 8.13 2.40
CA TRP A 85 10.03 7.03 2.69
C TRP A 85 9.42 5.67 2.29
N GLN A 86 8.15 5.42 2.64
CA GLN A 86 7.42 4.22 2.24
C GLN A 86 7.32 4.06 0.73
N PHE A 87 7.07 5.16 0.01
CA PHE A 87 7.05 5.18 -1.45
C PHE A 87 8.40 4.73 -2.04
N SER A 88 9.50 5.36 -1.62
CA SER A 88 10.84 5.02 -2.12
C SER A 88 11.21 3.58 -1.79
N GLN A 89 10.95 3.11 -0.57
CA GLN A 89 11.23 1.72 -0.17
C GLN A 89 10.35 0.70 -0.91
N SER A 90 9.07 1.02 -1.15
CA SER A 90 8.17 0.14 -1.92
C SER A 90 8.65 0.00 -3.37
N LEU A 91 9.11 1.10 -3.99
CA LEU A 91 9.68 1.05 -5.34
C LEU A 91 10.97 0.23 -5.39
N ILE A 92 11.86 0.36 -4.40
CA ILE A 92 13.07 -0.47 -4.32
C ILE A 92 12.71 -1.97 -4.28
N GLN A 93 11.67 -2.34 -3.54
CA GLN A 93 11.22 -3.74 -3.50
C GLN A 93 10.61 -4.18 -4.83
N ALA A 94 9.83 -3.34 -5.48
CA ALA A 94 9.28 -3.62 -6.81
C ALA A 94 10.38 -3.82 -7.87
N ILE A 95 11.43 -2.98 -7.83
CA ILE A 95 12.62 -3.11 -8.68
C ILE A 95 13.36 -4.41 -8.37
N ARG A 96 13.57 -4.76 -7.09
CA ARG A 96 14.20 -6.05 -6.74
C ARG A 96 13.44 -7.25 -7.31
N ARG A 97 12.11 -7.15 -7.37
CA ARG A 97 11.24 -8.17 -7.94
C ARG A 97 11.11 -8.11 -9.46
N ARG A 98 11.62 -7.06 -10.12
CA ARG A 98 11.41 -6.76 -11.54
C ARG A 98 9.93 -6.71 -11.92
N ASP A 99 9.11 -6.22 -11.01
CA ASP A 99 7.64 -6.27 -11.12
C ASP A 99 7.07 -4.90 -11.52
N LEU A 100 6.85 -4.72 -12.82
CA LEU A 100 6.31 -3.48 -13.36
C LEU A 100 4.87 -3.23 -12.91
N ALA A 101 4.07 -4.27 -12.69
CA ALA A 101 2.69 -4.14 -12.22
C ALA A 101 2.67 -3.57 -10.79
N LEU A 102 3.60 -4.02 -9.95
CA LEU A 102 3.80 -3.47 -8.62
C LEU A 102 4.30 -2.01 -8.65
N VAL A 103 5.24 -1.67 -9.54
CA VAL A 103 5.69 -0.28 -9.75
C VAL A 103 4.49 0.61 -10.12
N ASP A 104 3.69 0.19 -11.09
CA ASP A 104 2.51 0.92 -11.55
C ASP A 104 1.45 1.06 -10.46
N TRP A 105 1.20 0.00 -9.68
CA TRP A 105 0.35 0.05 -8.49
C TRP A 105 0.82 1.11 -7.49
N ILE A 106 2.13 1.17 -7.20
CA ILE A 106 2.69 2.16 -6.26
C ILE A 106 2.44 3.59 -6.77
N PHE A 107 2.67 3.87 -8.06
CA PHE A 107 2.44 5.21 -8.60
C PHE A 107 0.97 5.63 -8.64
N ARG A 108 0.03 4.69 -8.85
CA ARG A 108 -1.41 4.99 -8.80
C ARG A 108 -1.85 5.41 -7.39
N HIS A 109 -1.27 4.83 -6.36
CA HIS A 109 -1.65 5.08 -4.97
C HIS A 109 -0.90 6.29 -4.36
N PHE A 110 0.37 6.48 -4.70
CA PHE A 110 1.20 7.59 -4.19
C PHE A 110 1.24 8.79 -5.15
N THR A 111 0.09 9.37 -5.45
CA THR A 111 -0.08 10.39 -6.51
C THR A 111 0.69 11.70 -6.35
N CYS A 112 1.13 12.08 -5.13
CA CYS A 112 1.94 13.28 -4.89
C CYS A 112 3.40 12.95 -4.51
N CYS A 113 3.88 11.74 -4.79
CA CYS A 113 5.28 11.34 -4.54
C CYS A 113 6.09 11.29 -5.84
N VAL A 114 7.34 11.70 -5.76
CA VAL A 114 8.31 11.69 -6.87
C VAL A 114 9.40 10.69 -6.51
N SER A 115 9.88 9.93 -7.49
CA SER A 115 10.94 8.94 -7.24
C SER A 115 12.24 9.62 -6.86
N ASP A 116 12.84 9.17 -5.75
CA ASP A 116 14.17 9.58 -5.35
C ASP A 116 15.24 9.08 -6.34
N VAL A 117 16.36 9.78 -6.39
CA VAL A 117 17.53 9.43 -7.22
C VAL A 117 17.99 7.99 -6.95
N GLU A 118 18.01 7.58 -5.68
CA GLU A 118 18.37 6.22 -5.25
C GLU A 118 17.54 5.14 -5.96
N VAL A 119 16.24 5.39 -6.17
CA VAL A 119 15.33 4.45 -6.84
C VAL A 119 15.71 4.29 -8.31
N VAL A 120 16.01 5.41 -8.98
CA VAL A 120 16.41 5.44 -10.39
C VAL A 120 17.76 4.75 -10.59
N GLU A 121 18.74 5.06 -9.74
CA GLU A 121 20.06 4.40 -9.75
C GLU A 121 19.94 2.89 -9.49
N LYS A 122 19.02 2.47 -8.62
CA LYS A 122 18.78 1.04 -8.39
C LYS A 122 18.19 0.33 -9.61
N ALA A 123 17.26 0.95 -10.31
CA ALA A 123 16.72 0.42 -11.56
C ALA A 123 17.79 0.36 -12.67
N ALA A 124 18.64 1.39 -12.76
CA ALA A 124 19.75 1.47 -13.72
C ALA A 124 20.81 0.39 -13.48
N SER A 125 21.28 0.26 -12.25
CA SER A 125 22.29 -0.75 -11.88
C SER A 125 21.83 -2.20 -12.06
N THR A 126 20.51 -2.44 -12.11
CA THR A 126 19.94 -3.77 -12.33
C THR A 126 19.53 -4.04 -13.79
N GLY A 127 19.73 -3.08 -14.69
CA GLY A 127 19.44 -3.21 -16.13
C GLY A 127 17.96 -3.24 -16.49
N GLN A 128 17.09 -2.65 -15.65
CA GLN A 128 15.63 -2.73 -15.82
C GLN A 128 15.09 -1.61 -16.72
N LEU A 129 15.35 -1.74 -18.02
CA LEU A 129 15.03 -0.70 -19.01
C LEU A 129 13.55 -0.28 -19.01
N GLU A 130 12.62 -1.23 -18.92
CA GLU A 130 11.18 -0.93 -18.95
C GLU A 130 10.73 -0.14 -17.71
N ILE A 131 11.26 -0.46 -16.53
CA ILE A 131 10.99 0.31 -15.31
C ILE A 131 11.62 1.71 -15.41
N LEU A 132 12.83 1.85 -15.97
CA LEU A 132 13.46 3.16 -16.19
C LEU A 132 12.64 4.05 -17.13
N LYS A 133 12.14 3.49 -18.25
CA LYS A 133 11.24 4.21 -19.17
C LYS A 133 9.98 4.69 -18.44
N PHE A 134 9.37 3.81 -17.64
CA PHE A 134 8.20 4.14 -16.84
C PHE A 134 8.48 5.27 -15.84
N LEU A 135 9.59 5.19 -15.09
CA LEU A 135 10.02 6.22 -14.14
C LEU A 135 10.26 7.57 -14.84
N LEU A 136 10.89 7.55 -16.02
CA LEU A 136 11.13 8.75 -16.82
C LEU A 136 9.82 9.41 -17.26
N GLU A 137 8.87 8.64 -17.76
CA GLU A 137 7.55 9.13 -18.18
C GLU A 137 6.81 9.82 -17.01
N LYS A 138 6.76 9.17 -15.85
CA LYS A 138 6.10 9.71 -14.65
C LYS A 138 6.77 10.98 -14.10
N ASN A 139 8.09 11.06 -14.16
CA ASN A 139 8.85 12.24 -13.73
C ASN A 139 8.73 13.42 -14.73
N SER A 140 8.68 13.12 -16.02
CA SER A 140 8.52 14.12 -17.09
C SER A 140 7.16 14.83 -17.00
N GLY A 141 6.10 14.07 -16.70
CA GLY A 141 4.75 14.62 -16.46
C GLY A 141 4.64 15.49 -15.20
N HIS A 142 5.51 15.28 -14.19
CA HIS A 142 5.51 16.09 -12.97
C HIS A 142 6.21 17.44 -13.16
N ARG A 143 7.31 17.52 -13.93
CA ARG A 143 7.99 18.80 -14.21
C ARG A 143 7.09 19.85 -14.86
N GLY A 144 6.13 19.43 -15.70
CA GLY A 144 5.12 20.33 -16.29
C GLY A 144 3.99 20.75 -15.34
N ARG A 145 3.80 20.05 -14.22
CA ARG A 145 2.61 20.16 -13.35
C ARG A 145 2.90 20.80 -11.97
N VAL A 146 4.17 20.97 -11.62
CA VAL A 146 4.64 21.64 -10.39
C VAL A 146 4.21 23.13 -10.30
N ARG A 147 3.65 23.72 -11.36
CA ARG A 147 3.08 25.08 -11.31
C ARG A 147 1.62 25.18 -10.84
N GLY A 148 0.89 24.08 -10.59
CA GLY A 148 -0.57 24.18 -10.59
C GLY A 148 -1.41 23.40 -9.58
N ARG A 149 -0.88 22.61 -8.64
CA ARG A 149 -1.74 22.00 -7.60
C ARG A 149 -1.02 21.87 -6.27
N ASP A 150 -1.40 22.75 -5.35
CA ASP A 150 -1.38 22.42 -3.94
C ASP A 150 -2.18 21.12 -3.73
N CYS A 151 -1.49 20.03 -3.38
CA CYS A 151 -2.14 18.86 -2.78
C CYS A 151 -2.64 19.32 -1.39
N LYS A 152 -3.76 20.05 -1.33
CA LYS A 152 -4.45 20.37 -0.06
C LYS A 152 -5.01 19.08 0.54
N ARG A 153 -4.85 19.01 1.87
CA ARG A 153 -5.25 17.93 2.77
C ARG A 153 -6.68 17.46 2.58
#